data_AF-A0A958THL0-F1
#
_entry.id   AF-A0A958THL0-F1
#
_cell.length_a   1.000
_cell.length_b   1.000
_cell.length_c   1.000
_cell.angle_alpha   90.00
_cell.angle_beta   90.00
_cell.angle_gamma   90.00
#
_symmetry.space_group_name_H-M   'P 1'
#
loop_
_entity.id
_entity.type
_entity.pdbx_description
1 polymer ?
#
loop_
_entity_poly.entity_id
_entity_poly.type
_entity_poly.pdbx_seq_one_letter_code
_entity_poly.pdbx_strand_id
1 'polypeptide(L)'
;MSLDKILSISGKPGLYKIITQTRSGFVAESMLDKKRVTVNIHSNVSVLSEIAIYTLKEEVPLRDVLKKVKEKEEGNPTSISHKDSKDVLEAYFFDILPDYDEDKVYASDIKKVIQWYNILQKNDLLDALETTEEETVAPKKVEEKGTAKPVVNKNVASKASATKKGGPSKSANTRKV
;
A
#
# COMPACT_ATOMS: atom_id res chain seq x y z
N MET A 1 -3.51 22.54 1.51
CA MET A 1 -2.56 21.82 2.42
C MET A 1 -1.73 20.90 1.55
N SER A 2 -0.47 20.62 1.90
CA SER A 2 0.40 19.74 1.09
C SER A 2 0.30 18.27 1.52
N LEU A 3 0.39 17.36 0.55
CA LEU A 3 0.41 15.91 0.77
C LEU A 3 1.58 15.45 1.65
N ASP A 4 2.65 16.25 1.75
CA ASP A 4 3.87 15.94 2.50
C ASP A 4 3.66 15.78 4.01
N LYS A 5 2.54 16.30 4.53
CA LYS A 5 2.18 16.17 5.95
C LYS A 5 1.27 14.98 6.22
N ILE A 6 0.87 14.25 5.18
CA ILE A 6 -0.02 13.10 5.25
C ILE A 6 0.81 11.83 5.11
N LEU A 7 0.59 10.90 6.02
CA LEU A 7 1.38 9.70 6.21
C LEU A 7 0.46 8.48 6.24
N SER A 8 0.93 7.37 5.69
CA SER A 8 0.39 6.05 5.98
C SER A 8 1.33 5.33 6.95
N ILE A 9 0.76 4.58 7.89
CA ILE A 9 1.52 3.83 8.90
C ILE A 9 1.21 2.35 8.70
N SER A 10 2.23 1.54 8.43
CA SER A 10 2.06 0.11 8.23
C SER A 10 1.44 -0.55 9.47
N GLY A 11 0.49 -1.46 9.25
CA GLY A 11 -0.25 -2.14 10.31
C GLY A 11 -1.37 -1.31 10.96
N LYS A 12 -1.54 -0.03 10.58
CA LYS A 12 -2.67 0.79 11.04
C LYS A 12 -3.51 1.25 9.85
N PRO A 13 -4.84 1.10 9.91
CA PRO A 13 -5.70 1.52 8.81
C PRO A 13 -5.84 3.05 8.75
N GLY A 14 -5.92 3.56 7.52
CA GLY A 14 -6.20 4.96 7.25
C GLY A 14 -4.96 5.83 7.03
N LEU A 15 -5.19 7.15 7.10
CA LEU A 15 -4.18 8.17 6.92
C LEU A 15 -4.00 8.98 8.21
N TYR A 16 -2.79 9.49 8.38
CA TYR A 16 -2.37 10.22 9.56
C TYR A 16 -1.71 11.53 9.17
N LYS A 17 -2.05 12.60 9.85
CA LYS A 17 -1.40 13.91 9.70
C LYS A 17 -0.33 14.08 10.75
N ILE A 18 0.89 14.44 10.35
CA ILE A 18 1.93 14.76 11.34
C ILE A 18 1.60 16.07 12.07
N ILE A 19 1.62 16.04 13.40
CA ILE A 19 1.42 17.23 14.25
C ILE A 19 2.76 17.76 14.73
N THR A 20 3.55 16.90 15.37
CA THR A 20 4.86 17.27 15.92
C THR A 20 5.82 16.11 15.83
N GLN A 21 7.09 16.42 15.60
CA GLN A 21 8.17 15.46 15.72
C GLN A 21 8.65 15.39 17.17
N THR A 22 9.08 14.21 17.61
CA THR A 22 9.62 13.99 18.96
C THR A 22 10.99 13.30 18.84
N ARG A 23 11.74 13.21 19.94
CA ARG A 23 13.05 12.55 19.90
C ARG A 23 12.99 11.05 19.58
N SER A 24 11.87 10.39 19.89
CA SER A 24 11.65 8.96 19.66
C SER A 24 10.80 8.65 18.43
N GLY A 25 10.39 9.67 17.66
CA GLY A 25 9.53 9.52 16.49
C GLY A 25 8.70 10.76 16.24
N PHE A 26 7.37 10.61 16.20
CA PHE A 26 6.46 11.74 15.97
C PHE A 26 5.07 11.46 16.53
N VAL A 27 4.30 12.53 16.72
CA VAL A 27 2.87 12.47 17.06
C VAL A 27 2.09 12.77 15.80
N ALA A 28 1.20 11.86 15.44
CA ALA A 28 0.32 12.01 14.30
C ALA A 28 -1.16 11.98 14.73
N GLU A 29 -1.99 12.70 14.00
CA GLU A 29 -3.45 12.69 14.15
C GLU A 29 -4.06 11.80 13.09
N SER A 30 -4.89 10.84 13.50
CA SER A 30 -5.63 10.01 12.57
C SER A 30 -6.73 10.80 11.88
N MET A 31 -6.84 10.66 10.56
CA MET A 31 -7.84 11.35 9.74
C MET A 31 -9.22 10.68 9.76
N LEU A 32 -9.35 9.53 10.42
CA LEU A 32 -10.62 8.81 10.56
C LEU A 32 -11.37 9.22 11.84
N ASP A 33 -10.65 9.23 12.97
CA ASP A 33 -11.21 9.42 14.30
C ASP A 33 -10.67 10.67 15.02
N LYS A 34 -9.80 11.45 14.37
CA LYS A 34 -9.17 12.67 14.91
C LYS A 34 -8.41 12.43 16.22
N LYS A 35 -8.04 11.17 16.49
CA LYS A 35 -7.26 10.80 17.68
C LYS A 35 -5.78 10.95 17.43
N ARG A 36 -5.07 11.39 18.46
CA ARG A 36 -3.61 11.50 18.44
C ARG A 36 -2.98 10.15 18.75
N VAL A 37 -1.94 9.81 17.99
CA VAL A 37 -1.20 8.57 18.10
C VAL A 37 0.28 8.90 18.06
N THR A 38 1.03 8.39 19.03
CA THR A 38 2.48 8.46 19.02
C THR A 38 3.02 7.30 18.17
N VAL A 39 3.86 7.62 17.21
CA VAL A 39 4.49 6.67 16.29
C VAL A 39 5.99 6.65 16.58
N ASN A 40 6.52 5.45 16.77
CA ASN A 40 7.95 5.25 16.99
C ASN A 40 8.71 5.39 15.67
N ILE A 41 9.94 5.91 15.71
CA ILE A 41 10.84 6.01 14.55
C ILE A 41 11.12 4.67 13.84
N HIS A 42 11.01 3.54 14.54
CA HIS A 42 11.15 2.20 13.95
C HIS A 42 9.90 1.69 13.23
N SER A 43 8.79 2.43 13.29
CA SER A 43 7.57 2.04 12.58
C SER A 43 7.76 2.28 11.08
N ASN A 44 7.28 1.36 10.24
CA ASN A 44 7.27 1.57 8.80
C ASN A 44 6.20 2.61 8.44
N VAL A 45 6.67 3.79 8.02
CA VAL A 45 5.84 4.96 7.71
C VAL A 45 6.16 5.39 6.29
N SER A 46 5.15 5.69 5.52
CA SER A 46 5.30 6.16 4.14
C SER A 46 4.57 7.49 3.97
N VAL A 47 5.28 8.50 3.50
CA VAL A 47 4.71 9.82 3.20
C VAL A 47 3.90 9.71 1.92
N LEU A 48 2.68 10.26 1.90
CA LEU A 48 1.78 10.09 0.76
C LEU A 48 2.32 10.72 -0.54
N SER A 49 3.18 11.75 -0.44
CA SER A 49 3.84 12.37 -1.59
C SER A 49 5.03 11.59 -2.15
N GLU A 50 5.63 10.68 -1.37
CA GLU A 50 6.77 9.86 -1.80
C GLU A 50 6.33 8.51 -2.41
N ILE A 51 5.06 8.14 -2.27
CA ILE A 51 4.53 6.89 -2.81
C ILE A 51 4.29 7.05 -4.31
N ALA A 52 4.77 6.08 -5.08
CA ALA A 52 4.50 5.96 -6.50
C ALA A 52 3.95 4.55 -6.83
N ILE A 53 3.22 4.47 -7.94
CA ILE A 53 2.69 3.23 -8.50
C ILE A 53 3.55 2.86 -9.71
N TYR A 54 3.99 1.61 -9.74
CA TYR A 54 4.75 1.07 -10.87
C TYR A 54 3.83 0.88 -12.07
N THR A 55 4.26 1.41 -13.21
CA THR A 55 3.70 1.12 -14.53
C THR A 55 4.66 0.26 -15.31
N LEU A 56 4.23 -0.22 -16.48
CA LEU A 56 5.06 -1.03 -17.36
C LEU A 56 6.32 -0.29 -17.86
N LYS A 57 6.34 1.04 -17.77
CA LYS A 57 7.43 1.88 -18.31
C LYS A 57 8.13 2.70 -17.22
N GLU A 58 7.38 3.24 -16.26
CA GLU A 58 7.91 4.18 -15.29
C GLU A 58 7.13 4.14 -13.96
N GLU A 59 7.51 4.98 -13.02
CA GLU A 59 6.81 5.13 -11.75
C GLU A 59 5.93 6.39 -11.81
N VAL A 60 4.64 6.23 -11.56
CA VAL A 60 3.69 7.34 -11.54
C VAL A 60 3.41 7.74 -10.08
N PRO A 61 3.63 9.01 -9.69
CA PRO A 61 3.35 9.46 -8.33
C PRO A 61 1.90 9.20 -7.94
N LEU A 62 1.68 8.79 -6.69
CA LEU A 62 0.33 8.49 -6.18
C LEU A 62 -0.60 9.68 -6.31
N ARG A 63 -0.07 10.90 -6.21
CA ARG A 63 -0.81 12.13 -6.45
C ARG A 63 -1.54 12.13 -7.79
N ASP A 64 -0.85 11.77 -8.87
CA ASP A 64 -1.42 11.83 -10.21
C ASP A 64 -2.44 10.71 -10.41
N VAL A 65 -2.20 9.56 -9.80
CA VAL A 65 -3.21 8.48 -9.74
C VAL A 65 -4.48 8.95 -9.03
N LEU A 66 -4.34 9.60 -7.87
CA LEU A 66 -5.49 10.14 -7.12
C LEU A 66 -6.22 11.26 -7.88
N LYS A 67 -5.52 12.07 -8.69
CA LYS A 67 -6.17 13.04 -9.60
C LYS A 67 -7.02 12.34 -10.64
N LYS A 68 -6.50 11.31 -11.31
CA LYS A 68 -7.28 10.53 -12.28
C LYS A 68 -8.52 9.88 -11.64
N VAL A 69 -8.39 9.39 -10.40
CA VAL A 69 -9.53 8.90 -9.61
C VAL A 69 -10.55 10.02 -9.38
N LYS A 70 -10.08 11.22 -8.96
CA LYS A 70 -10.93 12.39 -8.74
C LYS A 70 -11.68 12.80 -10.01
N GLU A 71 -11.02 12.80 -11.16
CA GLU A 71 -11.61 13.10 -12.46
C GLU A 71 -12.69 12.09 -12.85
N LYS A 72 -12.42 10.79 -12.65
CA LYS A 72 -13.39 9.71 -12.96
C LYS A 72 -14.63 9.77 -12.07
N GLU A 73 -14.47 10.11 -10.80
CA GLU A 73 -15.56 10.15 -9.80
C GLU A 73 -16.14 11.56 -9.61
N GLU A 74 -15.64 12.56 -10.35
CA GLU A 74 -16.03 13.98 -10.23
C GLU A 74 -15.90 14.53 -8.79
N GLY A 75 -14.91 14.07 -8.03
CA GLY A 75 -14.70 14.43 -6.62
C GLY A 75 -15.66 13.76 -5.62
N ASN A 76 -16.52 12.86 -6.08
CA ASN A 76 -17.37 12.03 -5.23
C ASN A 76 -16.56 10.89 -4.59
N PRO A 77 -17.12 10.19 -3.57
CA PRO A 77 -16.53 8.97 -3.04
C PRO A 77 -16.43 7.92 -4.16
N THR A 78 -15.43 7.04 -4.11
CA THR A 78 -15.29 6.01 -5.14
C THR A 78 -16.56 5.18 -5.26
N SER A 79 -17.01 4.91 -6.49
CA SER A 79 -18.17 4.06 -6.73
C SER A 79 -18.00 2.62 -6.22
N ILE A 80 -16.75 2.19 -6.01
CA ILE A 80 -16.40 0.89 -5.46
C ILE A 80 -15.90 0.97 -4.01
N SER A 81 -16.01 -0.14 -3.29
CA SER A 81 -15.53 -0.28 -1.92
C SER A 81 -14.16 -0.96 -1.89
N HIS A 82 -13.28 -0.49 -0.99
CA HIS A 82 -12.00 -1.14 -0.67
C HIS A 82 -12.14 -2.58 -0.12
N LYS A 83 -13.36 -3.06 0.10
CA LYS A 83 -13.69 -4.42 0.54
C LYS A 83 -14.16 -5.34 -0.58
N ASP A 84 -14.28 -4.82 -1.80
CA ASP A 84 -14.73 -5.61 -2.93
C ASP A 84 -13.73 -6.70 -3.31
N SER A 85 -14.16 -7.59 -4.20
CA SER A 85 -13.31 -8.67 -4.70
C SER A 85 -12.10 -8.12 -5.44
N LYS A 86 -11.04 -8.92 -5.48
CA LYS A 86 -9.80 -8.60 -6.19
C LYS A 86 -10.07 -8.15 -7.62
N ASP A 87 -10.89 -8.91 -8.34
CA ASP A 87 -11.17 -8.67 -9.76
C ASP A 87 -11.86 -7.31 -10.01
N VAL A 88 -12.76 -6.90 -9.10
CA VAL A 88 -13.45 -5.60 -9.21
C VAL A 88 -12.48 -4.44 -8.96
N LEU A 89 -11.57 -4.61 -8.00
CA LEU A 89 -10.57 -3.62 -7.67
C LEU A 89 -9.56 -3.45 -8.82
N GLU A 90 -9.12 -4.55 -9.41
CA GLU A 90 -8.21 -4.54 -10.56
C GLU A 90 -8.87 -3.93 -11.79
N ALA A 91 -10.12 -4.31 -12.10
CA ALA A 91 -10.87 -3.70 -13.21
C ALA A 91 -11.02 -2.19 -13.04
N TYR A 92 -11.38 -1.74 -11.84
CA TYR A 92 -11.49 -0.31 -11.55
C TYR A 92 -10.15 0.42 -11.69
N PHE A 93 -9.07 -0.19 -11.21
CA PHE A 93 -7.73 0.39 -11.30
C PHE A 93 -7.22 0.43 -12.74
N PHE A 94 -7.53 -0.59 -13.54
CA PHE A 94 -7.21 -0.65 -14.96
C PHE A 94 -7.89 0.46 -15.76
N ASP A 95 -9.14 0.80 -15.43
CA ASP A 95 -9.82 1.94 -16.06
C ASP A 95 -9.10 3.29 -15.80
N ILE A 96 -8.47 3.44 -14.63
CA ILE A 96 -7.80 4.68 -14.22
C ILE A 96 -6.37 4.73 -14.77
N LEU A 97 -5.66 3.61 -14.71
CA LEU A 97 -4.26 3.50 -15.09
C LEU A 97 -4.07 2.16 -15.82
N PRO A 98 -4.40 2.07 -17.12
CA PRO A 98 -4.40 0.79 -17.86
C PRO A 98 -3.01 0.20 -18.07
N ASP A 99 -1.95 0.99 -17.82
CA ASP A 99 -0.55 0.60 -17.99
C ASP A 99 0.14 0.24 -16.67
N TYR A 100 -0.61 -0.03 -15.59
CA TYR A 100 -0.05 -0.40 -14.31
C TYR A 100 0.63 -1.78 -14.36
N ASP A 101 1.67 -1.97 -13.55
CA ASP A 101 2.39 -3.24 -13.48
C ASP A 101 1.68 -4.21 -12.52
N GLU A 102 0.92 -5.16 -13.06
CA GLU A 102 0.17 -6.18 -12.29
C GLU A 102 1.06 -7.08 -11.42
N ASP A 103 2.33 -7.27 -11.78
CA ASP A 103 3.27 -8.12 -11.02
C ASP A 103 3.79 -7.42 -9.76
N LYS A 104 3.86 -6.08 -9.80
CA LYS A 104 4.37 -5.24 -8.69
C LYS A 104 3.27 -4.60 -7.87
N VAL A 105 2.13 -4.29 -8.48
CA VAL A 105 1.01 -3.62 -7.83
C VAL A 105 0.02 -4.69 -7.37
N TYR A 106 0.07 -5.01 -6.07
CA TYR A 106 -0.83 -6.00 -5.51
C TYR A 106 -2.23 -5.42 -5.31
N ALA A 107 -3.25 -6.28 -5.34
CA ALA A 107 -4.62 -5.90 -4.99
C ALA A 107 -4.74 -5.22 -3.61
N SER A 108 -3.85 -5.56 -2.66
CA SER A 108 -3.78 -4.90 -1.35
C SER A 108 -3.36 -3.43 -1.45
N ASP A 109 -2.53 -3.07 -2.42
CA ASP A 109 -2.11 -1.69 -2.64
C ASP A 109 -3.22 -0.90 -3.34
N ILE A 110 -3.91 -1.51 -4.31
CA ILE A 110 -5.13 -0.94 -4.92
C ILE A 110 -6.18 -0.64 -3.84
N LYS A 111 -6.40 -1.58 -2.90
CA LYS A 111 -7.29 -1.37 -1.74
C LYS A 111 -6.89 -0.15 -0.91
N LYS A 112 -5.58 0.03 -0.66
CA LYS A 112 -5.07 1.19 0.08
C LYS A 112 -5.34 2.47 -0.68
N VAL A 113 -5.06 2.53 -1.99
CA VAL A 113 -5.28 3.72 -2.82
C VAL A 113 -6.75 4.17 -2.76
N ILE A 114 -7.70 3.25 -2.94
CA ILE A 114 -9.14 3.54 -2.86
C ILE A 114 -9.54 3.98 -1.46
N GLN A 115 -9.02 3.32 -0.42
CA GLN A 115 -9.28 3.72 0.96
C GLN A 115 -8.74 5.13 1.25
N TRP A 116 -7.54 5.45 0.78
CA TRP A 116 -6.91 6.75 0.96
C TRP A 116 -7.67 7.85 0.24
N TYR A 117 -8.08 7.63 -1.01
CA TYR A 117 -8.91 8.58 -1.76
C TYR A 117 -10.19 8.92 -0.98
N ASN A 118 -10.91 7.90 -0.50
CA ASN A 118 -12.13 8.10 0.28
C ASN A 118 -11.90 8.85 1.60
N ILE A 119 -10.74 8.68 2.22
CA ILE A 119 -10.38 9.42 3.45
C ILE A 119 -10.04 10.88 3.14
N LEU A 120 -9.32 11.13 2.05
CA LEU A 120 -8.99 12.49 1.60
C LEU A 120 -10.26 13.25 1.22
N GLN A 121 -11.18 12.59 0.51
CA GLN A 121 -12.48 13.12 0.12
C GLN A 121 -13.34 13.50 1.33
N LYS A 122 -13.46 12.62 2.33
CA LYS A 122 -14.19 12.90 3.58
C LYS A 122 -13.63 14.02 4.44
N ASN A 123 -12.36 14.37 4.25
CA ASN A 123 -11.70 15.44 4.99
C ASN A 123 -11.52 16.71 4.14
N ASP A 124 -12.16 16.80 2.96
CA ASP A 124 -12.08 17.93 2.03
C ASP A 124 -10.62 18.29 1.66
N LEU A 125 -9.76 17.27 1.56
CA LEU A 125 -8.33 17.43 1.24
C LEU A 125 -8.01 17.08 -0.21
N LEU A 126 -9.02 16.92 -1.06
CA LEU A 126 -8.81 16.67 -2.50
C LEU A 126 -8.19 17.88 -3.22
N ASP A 127 -8.37 19.09 -2.71
CA ASP A 127 -7.75 20.29 -3.27
C ASP A 127 -6.22 20.29 -3.12
N ALA A 128 -5.70 19.53 -2.15
CA ALA A 128 -4.27 19.28 -1.99
C ALA A 128 -3.65 18.58 -3.22
N LEU A 129 -4.47 17.87 -4.00
CA LEU A 129 -4.03 17.23 -5.24
C LEU A 129 -3.78 18.28 -6.34
N GLU A 130 -4.51 19.39 -6.36
CA GLU A 130 -4.46 20.39 -7.44
C GLU A 130 -3.43 21.50 -7.24
N THR A 131 -2.91 21.70 -6.03
CA THR A 131 -1.99 22.83 -5.71
C THR A 131 -0.56 22.68 -6.29
N THR A 132 -0.38 22.04 -7.44
CA THR A 132 0.88 22.04 -8.21
C THR A 132 0.54 21.82 -9.67
N GLU A 133 -0.24 22.73 -10.22
CA GLU A 133 -0.26 23.00 -11.65
C GLU A 133 0.73 24.13 -11.90
N GLU A 134 2.02 23.80 -12.06
CA GLU A 134 3.00 24.53 -12.88
C GLU A 134 4.37 23.81 -12.79
N GLU A 135 4.52 22.75 -13.57
CA GLU A 135 5.68 22.56 -14.46
C GLU A 135 5.40 21.39 -15.44
N THR A 136 4.92 21.79 -16.62
CA THR A 136 5.21 21.28 -17.97
C THR A 136 6.56 20.53 -18.07
N VAL A 137 6.86 19.51 -18.90
CA VAL A 137 6.36 19.07 -20.20
C VAL A 137 7.04 17.72 -20.55
N ALA A 138 6.24 16.82 -21.13
CA ALA A 138 6.53 15.97 -22.31
C ALA A 138 7.61 14.86 -22.31
N PRO A 139 7.35 13.76 -23.04
CA PRO A 139 7.98 12.45 -22.86
C PRO A 139 9.14 12.20 -23.84
N LYS A 140 10.07 11.31 -23.47
CA LYS A 140 10.97 10.65 -24.43
C LYS A 140 10.78 9.13 -24.42
N LYS A 141 10.09 8.67 -25.45
CA LYS A 141 10.06 7.30 -26.00
C LYS A 141 11.36 7.01 -26.77
N VAL A 142 11.99 5.84 -26.60
CA VAL A 142 12.37 4.78 -27.60
C VAL A 142 12.86 3.55 -26.78
N GLU A 143 12.18 2.37 -26.76
CA GLU A 143 12.39 1.15 -27.60
C GLU A 143 13.88 0.71 -27.71
N GLU A 144 14.31 -0.55 -27.47
CA GLU A 144 13.85 -1.79 -28.12
C GLU A 144 14.31 -3.12 -27.42
N LYS A 145 13.44 -4.14 -27.62
CA LYS A 145 13.45 -5.62 -27.50
C LYS A 145 14.73 -6.46 -27.27
N GLY A 146 14.47 -7.62 -26.64
CA GLY A 146 14.98 -8.95 -27.05
C GLY A 146 14.88 -10.01 -25.93
N THR A 147 13.80 -10.79 -25.83
CA THR A 147 13.69 -12.24 -26.21
C THR A 147 14.74 -13.17 -25.57
N ALA A 148 14.49 -14.35 -24.98
CA ALA A 148 13.36 -15.29 -24.94
C ALA A 148 13.59 -16.32 -23.79
N LYS A 149 12.50 -16.91 -23.26
CA LYS A 149 12.51 -18.23 -22.56
C LYS A 149 12.52 -19.37 -23.61
N PRO A 150 12.93 -20.61 -23.28
CA PRO A 150 11.96 -21.62 -22.78
C PRO A 150 12.49 -22.43 -21.56
N VAL A 151 11.70 -22.67 -20.50
CA VAL A 151 10.73 -23.79 -20.26
C VAL A 151 11.37 -25.09 -19.70
N VAL A 152 11.10 -25.32 -18.39
CA VAL A 152 10.59 -26.55 -17.72
C VAL A 152 11.42 -27.85 -17.78
N ASN A 153 11.73 -28.48 -16.63
CA ASN A 153 10.94 -29.63 -16.16
C ASN A 153 11.11 -30.09 -14.69
N LYS A 154 10.01 -30.69 -14.22
CA LYS A 154 9.68 -31.36 -12.95
C LYS A 154 10.71 -32.37 -12.44
N ASN A 155 10.80 -32.53 -11.12
CA ASN A 155 10.34 -33.74 -10.40
C ASN A 155 10.60 -33.61 -8.86
N VAL A 156 9.56 -33.73 -8.03
CA VAL A 156 9.14 -34.92 -7.25
C VAL A 156 9.98 -35.17 -5.99
N ALA A 157 9.29 -34.98 -4.85
CA ALA A 157 9.37 -35.65 -3.55
C ALA A 157 10.75 -35.96 -2.93
N SER A 158 10.98 -35.44 -1.72
CA SER A 158 11.20 -36.30 -0.53
C SER A 158 11.34 -35.50 0.77
N LYS A 159 10.39 -35.80 1.67
CA LYS A 159 10.49 -35.89 3.13
C LYS A 159 11.93 -36.02 3.66
N ALA A 160 12.36 -35.07 4.51
CA ALA A 160 13.44 -35.29 5.48
C ALA A 160 13.14 -34.54 6.78
N SER A 161 12.54 -35.31 7.68
CA SER A 161 12.48 -35.10 9.13
C SER A 161 13.89 -35.02 9.74
N ALA A 162 14.16 -33.98 10.53
CA ALA A 162 15.34 -33.90 11.41
C ALA A 162 14.90 -33.59 12.86
N THR A 163 14.68 -34.68 13.60
CA THR A 163 15.22 -34.97 14.94
C THR A 163 15.44 -33.82 15.92
N LYS A 164 14.59 -33.73 16.96
CA LYS A 164 15.06 -33.46 18.34
C LYS A 164 14.47 -34.47 19.32
N LYS A 165 15.35 -35.38 19.77
CA LYS A 165 15.17 -36.31 20.88
C LYS A 165 14.99 -35.52 22.18
N GLY A 166 13.81 -35.59 22.79
CA GLY A 166 13.59 -35.33 24.20
C GLY A 166 13.67 -36.65 24.97
N GLY A 167 14.47 -36.66 26.05
CA GLY A 167 14.77 -37.82 26.89
C GLY A 167 13.62 -38.34 27.77
N PRO A 168 13.89 -39.33 28.62
CA PRO A 168 13.03 -40.49 28.81
C PRO A 168 12.00 -40.36 29.94
N SER A 169 10.81 -40.90 29.68
CA SER A 169 9.81 -41.28 30.69
C SER A 169 10.36 -42.42 31.56
N LYS A 170 10.57 -42.15 32.85
CA LYS A 170 10.63 -43.17 33.90
C LYS A 170 9.57 -42.87 34.97
N SER A 171 8.74 -43.90 35.14
CA SER A 171 7.86 -44.21 36.26
C SER A 171 8.37 -43.76 37.64
N ALA A 172 7.48 -43.22 38.49
CA ALA A 172 7.05 -43.86 39.75
C ALA A 172 6.64 -42.85 40.86
N ASN A 173 5.39 -43.03 41.32
CA ASN A 173 4.96 -43.13 42.73
C ASN A 173 4.41 -41.93 43.55
N THR A 174 3.32 -42.27 44.27
CA THR A 174 2.85 -41.85 45.62
C THR A 174 2.14 -40.51 45.89
N ARG A 175 0.81 -40.63 46.12
CA ARG A 175 0.05 -40.54 47.40
C ARG A 175 0.08 -39.26 48.28
N LYS A 176 -1.12 -38.92 48.80
CA LYS A 176 -1.52 -37.96 49.87
C LYS A 176 -1.53 -36.47 49.44
N VAL A 177 -2.50 -35.64 49.80
CA VAL A 177 -3.42 -35.57 50.96
C VAL A 177 -4.83 -35.25 50.49
#